data_AF-A0A7X7TGD5-F1
#
_entry.id   AF-A0A7X7TGD5-F1
#
_cell.length_a   1.000
_cell.length_b   1.000
_cell.length_c   1.000
_cell.angle_alpha   90.00
_cell.angle_beta   90.00
_cell.angle_gamma   90.00
#
_symmetry.space_group_name_H-M   'P 1'
#
loop_
_entity.id
_entity.type
_entity.pdbx_description
1 polymer ?
#
loop_
_entity_poly.entity_id
_entity_poly.type
_entity_poly.pdbx_seq_one_letter_code
_entity_poly.pdbx_strand_id
1 'polypeptide(L)'
;MLKLFLDPKMYPYFERYLQRYRNRVFFSDRDLPDPKAEAWEVGVFSKDYFPGALDLQVLQARFPFCSLFFLPHTVVSTDLSHEKIYLYDDESILAHNVSLLLERILLIRELKESLSRNDFLTHPFTQGPAYREFIQSLQSLRWSPLHLLILGEAGIDKLSLVQYLYPGLCVDRFDFSAIEDPLFPFYMLGDQFSEGFLRKPHQCVFFDNIQDLSEAHQLFLYSIATQRRYELDDHSGLCDYPILLGAIEDRGDIRRVKELFETVTIPPIRQRKADLAYLITLILNDLAAKYRKEVPPVSIELLLLCQEYPWPENEAQVVRFCELYLLEGVERATAFLMAGLDAIDTVDKLPKLSALMVSMKDWVETTLIKKAMALTNGNRKQAAPLLGITYKSLCKKLNAPDLKD
;
A
#
# COMPACT_ATOMS: atom_id res chain seq x y z
N MET A 1 6.49 3.06 20.72
CA MET A 1 6.73 2.33 22.00
C MET A 1 5.37 1.85 22.48
N LEU A 2 5.21 0.56 22.78
CA LEU A 2 3.92 0.00 23.21
C LEU A 2 3.60 0.48 24.64
N LYS A 3 2.38 0.96 24.91
CA LYS A 3 2.00 1.48 26.24
C LYS A 3 1.20 0.43 27.04
N LEU A 4 1.82 -0.10 28.10
CA LEU A 4 1.25 -1.11 29.00
C LEU A 4 0.88 -0.46 30.33
N PHE A 5 -0.40 -0.44 30.68
CA PHE A 5 -0.80 -0.15 32.05
C PHE A 5 -0.66 -1.42 32.90
N LEU A 6 0.12 -1.34 33.97
CA LEU A 6 0.26 -2.40 34.94
C LEU A 6 -0.18 -1.87 36.31
N ASP A 7 -1.17 -2.52 36.90
CA ASP A 7 -1.50 -2.28 38.31
C ASP A 7 -0.23 -2.45 39.16
N PRO A 8 0.11 -1.48 40.06
CA PRO A 8 1.29 -1.57 40.92
C PRO A 8 1.44 -2.91 41.64
N LYS A 9 0.33 -3.55 42.02
CA LYS A 9 0.33 -4.87 42.69
C LYS A 9 0.79 -6.01 41.77
N MET A 10 0.68 -5.84 40.46
CA MET A 10 1.11 -6.83 39.46
C MET A 10 2.59 -6.68 39.11
N TYR A 11 3.24 -5.57 39.47
CA TYR A 11 4.65 -5.30 39.15
C TYR A 11 5.63 -6.43 39.56
N PRO A 12 5.56 -7.01 40.78
CA PRO A 12 6.50 -8.05 41.18
C PRO A 12 6.51 -9.30 40.28
N TYR A 13 5.36 -9.64 39.68
CA TYR A 13 5.23 -10.79 38.77
C TYR A 13 5.80 -10.50 37.38
N PHE A 14 5.79 -9.23 36.98
CA PHE A 14 6.20 -8.77 35.66
C PHE A 14 7.61 -8.22 35.61
N GLU A 15 8.22 -7.88 36.75
CA GLU A 15 9.51 -7.19 36.84
C GLU A 15 10.60 -7.86 35.97
N ARG A 16 10.75 -9.19 36.10
CA ARG A 16 11.75 -9.96 35.34
C ARG A 16 11.53 -9.91 33.83
N TYR A 17 10.28 -9.82 33.39
CA TYR A 17 9.91 -9.78 31.97
C TYR A 17 10.03 -8.35 31.41
N LEU A 18 9.57 -7.35 32.15
CA LEU A 18 9.58 -5.95 31.73
C LEU A 18 11.00 -5.38 31.60
N GLN A 19 11.96 -5.86 32.39
CA GLN A 19 13.37 -5.50 32.23
C GLN A 19 13.89 -5.77 30.81
N ARG A 20 13.44 -6.85 30.16
CA ARG A 20 13.82 -7.19 28.78
C ARG A 20 13.24 -6.22 27.74
N TYR A 21 12.17 -5.48 28.09
CA TYR A 21 11.42 -4.63 27.17
C TYR A 21 11.45 -3.14 27.52
N ARG A 22 12.26 -2.70 28.50
CA ARG A 22 12.33 -1.31 29.00
C ARG A 22 12.49 -0.22 27.93
N ASN A 23 13.11 -0.55 26.80
CA ASN A 23 13.34 0.40 25.70
C ASN A 23 12.26 0.32 24.59
N ARG A 24 11.29 -0.60 24.69
CA ARG A 24 10.28 -0.88 23.65
C ARG A 24 8.85 -0.80 24.17
N VAL A 25 8.67 -0.98 25.48
CA VAL A 25 7.39 -0.89 26.18
C VAL A 25 7.50 0.18 27.24
N PHE A 26 6.60 1.16 27.18
CA PHE A 26 6.38 2.11 28.25
C PHE A 26 5.36 1.48 29.20
N PHE A 27 5.70 1.37 30.48
CA PHE A 27 4.78 0.83 31.49
C PHE A 27 4.63 1.81 32.65
N SER A 28 3.40 1.91 33.19
CA SER A 28 3.18 2.52 34.50
C SER A 28 3.26 1.43 35.57
N ASP A 29 4.05 1.67 36.60
CA ASP A 29 4.11 0.87 37.84
C ASP A 29 3.57 1.64 39.05
N ARG A 30 2.97 2.82 38.82
CA ARG A 30 2.39 3.68 39.84
C ARG A 30 0.89 3.82 39.64
N ASP A 31 0.19 4.09 40.74
CA ASP A 31 -1.21 4.50 40.70
C ASP A 31 -1.35 5.76 39.84
N LEU A 32 -2.29 5.73 38.90
CA LEU A 32 -2.56 6.84 38.01
C LEU A 32 -3.57 7.79 38.65
N PRO A 33 -3.20 9.07 38.88
CA PRO A 33 -4.14 10.09 39.34
C PRO A 33 -5.28 10.29 38.33
N ASP A 34 -4.97 10.19 37.03
CA ASP A 34 -5.94 10.14 35.94
C ASP A 34 -5.54 9.06 34.91
N PRO A 35 -6.25 7.93 34.84
CA PRO A 35 -5.99 6.86 33.88
C PRO A 35 -6.19 7.27 32.41
N LYS A 36 -6.91 8.37 32.14
CA LYS A 36 -7.17 8.90 30.78
C LYS A 36 -6.07 9.81 30.27
N ALA A 37 -5.16 10.25 31.14
CA ALA A 37 -4.06 11.15 30.77
C ALA A 37 -3.10 10.51 29.75
N GLU A 38 -3.14 9.19 29.60
CA GLU A 38 -2.28 8.44 28.70
C GLU A 38 -3.10 7.44 27.86
N ALA A 39 -2.72 7.30 26.60
CA ALA A 39 -3.33 6.35 25.67
C ALA A 39 -2.75 4.93 25.88
N TRP A 40 -3.14 4.29 26.98
CA TRP A 40 -2.76 2.91 27.28
C TRP A 40 -3.33 1.95 26.24
N GLU A 41 -2.52 1.02 25.75
CA GLU A 41 -2.92 0.09 24.69
C GLU A 41 -3.32 -1.28 25.25
N VAL A 42 -2.68 -1.67 26.37
CA VAL A 42 -2.91 -2.92 27.11
C VAL A 42 -3.05 -2.60 28.59
N GLY A 43 -4.05 -3.16 29.26
CA GLY A 43 -4.26 -3.03 30.71
C GLY A 43 -4.20 -4.38 31.43
N VAL A 44 -3.38 -4.46 32.49
CA VAL A 44 -3.26 -5.63 33.37
C VAL A 44 -3.60 -5.23 34.80
N PHE A 45 -4.61 -5.85 35.38
CA PHE A 45 -5.18 -5.45 36.67
C PHE A 45 -5.14 -6.58 37.68
N SER A 46 -4.89 -6.25 38.96
CA SER A 46 -5.02 -7.20 40.06
C SER A 46 -6.47 -7.33 40.53
N LYS A 47 -6.72 -8.32 41.41
CA LYS A 47 -8.02 -8.58 42.04
C LYS A 47 -8.56 -7.40 42.84
N ASP A 48 -7.68 -6.53 43.32
CA ASP A 48 -8.04 -5.46 44.24
C ASP A 48 -8.19 -4.10 43.55
N TYR A 49 -7.87 -4.01 42.26
CA TYR A 49 -7.88 -2.73 41.54
C TYR A 49 -9.29 -2.15 41.40
N PHE A 50 -10.28 -3.04 41.29
CA PHE A 50 -11.68 -2.68 41.17
C PHE A 50 -12.46 -3.24 42.36
N PRO A 51 -13.07 -2.38 43.19
CA PRO A 51 -13.85 -2.82 44.34
C PRO A 51 -15.25 -3.29 43.87
N GLY A 52 -15.35 -4.51 43.34
CA GLY A 52 -16.63 -5.15 43.00
C GLY A 52 -16.68 -5.78 41.62
N ALA A 53 -17.88 -6.24 41.24
CA ALA A 53 -18.14 -6.78 39.91
C ALA A 53 -17.97 -5.70 38.85
N LEU A 54 -17.17 -6.00 37.82
CA LEU A 54 -16.80 -5.06 36.78
C LEU A 54 -17.63 -5.27 35.52
N ASP A 55 -18.17 -4.18 34.98
CA ASP A 55 -18.75 -4.12 33.62
C ASP A 55 -17.73 -3.52 32.63
N LEU A 56 -17.76 -3.97 31.37
CA LEU A 56 -16.96 -3.46 30.25
C LEU A 56 -17.09 -1.94 30.12
N GLN A 57 -18.31 -1.39 30.34
CA GLN A 57 -18.54 0.05 30.25
C GLN A 57 -17.69 0.83 31.25
N VAL A 58 -17.53 0.32 32.47
CA VAL A 58 -16.71 0.94 33.52
C VAL A 58 -15.22 0.84 33.17
N LEU A 59 -14.80 -0.31 32.65
CA LEU A 59 -13.42 -0.55 32.22
C LEU A 59 -13.04 0.38 31.06
N GLN A 60 -13.87 0.47 30.02
CA GLN A 60 -13.67 1.33 28.86
C GLN A 60 -13.81 2.82 29.22
N ALA A 61 -14.73 3.19 30.13
CA ALA A 61 -14.84 4.57 30.59
C ALA A 61 -13.58 5.04 31.34
N ARG A 62 -12.89 4.13 32.04
CA ARG A 62 -11.65 4.43 32.76
C ARG A 62 -10.41 4.31 31.88
N PHE A 63 -10.39 3.36 30.95
CA PHE A 63 -9.29 3.10 30.01
C PHE A 63 -9.79 3.07 28.56
N PRO A 64 -10.17 4.22 27.99
CA PRO A 64 -10.88 4.29 26.70
C PRO A 64 -10.04 3.85 25.50
N PHE A 65 -8.71 3.92 25.61
CA PHE A 65 -7.79 3.58 24.53
C PHE A 65 -7.21 2.16 24.65
N CYS A 66 -7.51 1.45 25.75
CA CYS A 66 -7.02 0.09 25.94
C CYS A 66 -7.78 -0.87 25.02
N SER A 67 -7.03 -1.51 24.13
CA SER A 67 -7.54 -2.47 23.16
C SER A 67 -7.55 -3.90 23.70
N LEU A 68 -6.81 -4.16 24.78
CA LEU A 68 -6.58 -5.49 25.35
C LEU A 68 -6.55 -5.41 26.88
N PHE A 69 -7.27 -6.30 27.54
CA PHE A 69 -7.42 -6.32 28.99
C PHE A 69 -7.14 -7.68 29.60
N PHE A 70 -6.38 -7.70 30.70
CA PHE A 70 -6.13 -8.90 31.51
C PHE A 70 -6.71 -8.69 32.90
N LEU A 71 -7.71 -9.51 33.23
CA LEU A 71 -8.51 -9.40 34.46
C LEU A 71 -8.53 -10.74 35.20
N PRO A 72 -8.56 -10.75 36.53
CA PRO A 72 -8.73 -11.99 37.28
C PRO A 72 -10.16 -12.49 37.14
N HIS A 73 -10.34 -13.81 37.07
CA HIS A 73 -11.67 -14.44 36.94
C HIS A 73 -12.67 -14.04 38.04
N THR A 74 -12.18 -13.59 39.19
CA THR A 74 -13.00 -13.20 40.36
C THR A 74 -13.67 -11.83 40.25
N VAL A 75 -13.27 -10.99 39.29
CA VAL A 75 -13.71 -9.58 39.19
C VAL A 75 -14.83 -9.38 38.15
N VAL A 76 -15.21 -10.45 37.45
CA VAL A 76 -16.07 -10.39 36.27
C VAL A 76 -17.49 -10.85 36.63
N SER A 77 -18.50 -9.99 36.40
CA SER A 77 -19.90 -10.46 36.40
C SER A 77 -20.12 -11.37 35.19
N THR A 78 -20.86 -12.46 35.40
CA THR A 78 -21.25 -13.43 34.37
C THR A 78 -21.65 -12.72 33.06
N ASP A 79 -20.97 -13.08 31.96
CA ASP A 79 -21.16 -12.63 30.57
C ASP A 79 -20.21 -11.55 30.00
N LEU A 80 -18.94 -11.53 30.42
CA LEU A 80 -17.87 -10.81 29.71
C LEU A 80 -16.95 -11.77 28.95
N SER A 81 -17.48 -12.45 27.92
CA SER A 81 -16.66 -13.11 26.90
C SER A 81 -16.54 -12.19 25.68
N HIS A 82 -15.67 -11.18 25.76
CA HIS A 82 -15.31 -10.33 24.63
C HIS A 82 -13.93 -10.73 24.13
N GLU A 83 -13.69 -10.77 22.80
CA GLU A 83 -12.40 -11.17 22.19
C GLU A 83 -11.16 -10.39 22.68
N LYS A 84 -11.38 -9.29 23.42
CA LYS A 84 -10.36 -8.34 23.90
C LYS A 84 -10.14 -8.40 25.42
N ILE A 85 -10.86 -9.27 26.14
CA ILE A 85 -10.70 -9.50 27.59
C ILE A 85 -10.19 -10.92 27.81
N TYR A 86 -9.05 -11.01 28.51
CA TYR A 86 -8.43 -12.26 28.89
C TYR A 86 -8.52 -12.43 30.39
N LEU A 87 -9.15 -13.52 30.80
CA LEU A 87 -9.29 -13.86 32.20
C LEU A 87 -8.14 -14.76 32.66
N TYR A 88 -7.69 -14.57 33.89
CA TYR A 88 -6.61 -15.36 34.47
C TYR A 88 -6.92 -15.80 35.90
N ASP A 89 -6.37 -16.95 36.28
CA ASP A 89 -6.45 -17.50 37.63
C ASP A 89 -5.14 -17.36 38.41
N ASP A 90 -4.01 -17.36 37.70
CA ASP A 90 -2.64 -17.33 38.25
C ASP A 90 -1.83 -16.17 37.67
N GLU A 91 -1.33 -15.29 38.56
CA GLU A 91 -0.58 -14.08 38.22
C GLU A 91 0.79 -14.38 37.57
N SER A 92 1.41 -15.51 37.91
CA SER A 92 2.72 -15.91 37.36
C SER A 92 2.60 -16.46 35.95
N ILE A 93 1.57 -17.27 35.69
CA ILE A 93 1.23 -17.76 34.34
C ILE A 93 0.80 -16.58 33.46
N LEU A 94 0.02 -15.65 34.01
CA LEU A 94 -0.36 -14.42 33.31
C LEU A 94 0.87 -13.64 32.86
N ALA A 95 1.83 -13.37 33.76
CA ALA A 95 3.02 -12.61 33.43
C ALA A 95 3.82 -13.23 32.27
N HIS A 96 3.95 -14.56 32.27
CA HIS A 96 4.58 -15.28 31.17
C HIS A 96 3.82 -15.11 29.84
N ASN A 97 2.51 -15.35 29.84
CA ASN A 97 1.68 -15.28 28.63
C ASN A 97 1.60 -13.86 28.05
N VAL A 98 1.45 -12.85 28.91
CA VAL A 98 1.49 -11.45 28.49
C VAL A 98 2.86 -11.14 27.89
N SER A 99 3.96 -11.61 28.47
CA SER A 99 5.30 -11.38 27.90
C SER A 99 5.47 -11.93 26.48
N LEU A 100 4.95 -13.13 26.20
CA LEU A 100 4.96 -13.75 24.86
C LEU A 100 4.08 -12.98 23.87
N LEU A 101 2.94 -12.49 24.34
CA LEU A 101 2.01 -11.71 23.54
C LEU A 101 2.61 -10.33 23.20
N LEU A 102 3.25 -9.67 24.18
CA LEU A 102 3.99 -8.42 23.95
C LEU A 102 5.13 -8.63 22.94
N GLU A 103 5.88 -9.74 23.05
CA GLU A 103 6.95 -10.08 22.09
C GLU A 103 6.38 -10.24 20.66
N ARG A 104 5.25 -10.92 20.51
CA ARG A 104 4.55 -11.04 19.22
C ARG A 104 4.05 -9.71 18.67
N ILE A 105 3.42 -8.87 19.49
CA ILE A 105 2.94 -7.54 19.06
C ILE A 105 4.12 -6.67 18.64
N LEU A 106 5.20 -6.66 19.43
CA LEU A 106 6.41 -5.91 19.13
C LEU A 106 7.08 -6.40 17.85
N LEU A 107 7.11 -7.72 17.61
CA LEU A 107 7.62 -8.31 16.38
C LEU A 107 6.76 -7.94 15.17
N ILE A 108 5.43 -8.00 15.27
CA ILE A 108 4.53 -7.56 14.19
C ILE A 108 4.71 -6.08 13.91
N ARG A 109 4.82 -5.23 14.94
CA ARG A 109 5.09 -3.80 14.78
C ARG A 109 6.45 -3.57 14.15
N GLU A 110 7.48 -4.31 14.55
CA GLU A 110 8.82 -4.20 13.97
C GLU A 110 8.84 -4.68 12.52
N LEU A 111 8.10 -5.74 12.17
CA LEU A 111 7.91 -6.20 10.80
C LEU A 111 7.14 -5.15 9.97
N LYS A 112 6.08 -4.56 10.51
CA LYS A 112 5.36 -3.46 9.85
C LYS A 112 6.23 -2.20 9.71
N GLU A 113 7.02 -1.87 10.73
CA GLU A 113 7.92 -0.73 10.72
C GLU A 113 9.08 -0.94 9.75
N SER A 114 9.64 -2.15 9.67
CA SER A 114 10.72 -2.50 8.74
C SER A 114 10.24 -2.55 7.29
N LEU A 115 9.01 -3.03 7.05
CA LEU A 115 8.30 -2.84 5.79
C LEU A 115 8.13 -1.33 5.50
N SER A 116 7.70 -0.52 6.48
CA SER A 116 7.38 0.91 6.23
C SER A 116 8.58 1.85 6.07
N ARG A 117 9.74 1.59 6.72
CA ARG A 117 10.84 2.57 6.81
C ARG A 117 11.85 2.46 5.67
N ASN A 118 11.92 1.31 4.99
CA ASN A 118 12.87 1.08 3.89
C ASN A 118 12.19 0.74 2.55
N ASP A 119 10.94 0.26 2.52
CA ASP A 119 10.35 -0.18 1.25
C ASP A 119 9.96 0.96 0.30
N PHE A 120 9.66 2.17 0.79
CA PHE A 120 9.32 3.25 -0.14
C PHE A 120 10.50 3.60 -1.05
N LEU A 121 11.73 3.72 -0.50
CA LEU A 121 12.93 4.02 -1.29
C LEU A 121 13.46 2.82 -2.07
N THR A 122 12.82 1.65 -1.99
CA THR A 122 13.04 0.50 -2.87
C THR A 122 11.84 0.24 -3.79
N HIS A 123 10.70 0.89 -3.55
CA HIS A 123 9.49 0.74 -4.33
C HIS A 123 9.75 1.15 -5.77
N PRO A 124 9.36 0.34 -6.78
CA PRO A 124 9.74 0.61 -8.16
C PRO A 124 9.37 2.02 -8.61
N PHE A 125 8.15 2.48 -8.35
CA PHE A 125 7.62 3.77 -8.83
C PHE A 125 8.25 5.02 -8.22
N THR A 126 9.08 4.84 -7.21
CA THR A 126 9.76 5.93 -6.50
C THR A 126 11.21 6.08 -6.96
N GLN A 127 11.66 5.13 -7.80
CA GLN A 127 13.00 5.11 -8.36
C GLN A 127 13.04 5.80 -9.72
N GLY A 128 14.08 6.59 -9.90
CA GLY A 128 14.35 7.31 -11.14
C GLY A 128 14.77 8.75 -10.87
N PRO A 129 15.57 9.34 -11.75
CA PRO A 129 16.06 10.71 -11.56
C PRO A 129 14.93 11.74 -11.47
N ALA A 130 13.91 11.65 -12.31
CA ALA A 130 12.85 12.66 -12.37
C ALA A 130 11.91 12.58 -11.16
N TYR A 131 11.50 11.37 -10.76
CA TYR A 131 10.70 11.21 -9.55
C TYR A 131 11.46 11.57 -8.27
N ARG A 132 12.78 11.35 -8.23
CA ARG A 132 13.61 11.78 -7.08
C ARG A 132 13.67 13.30 -6.94
N GLU A 133 13.78 14.04 -8.03
CA GLU A 133 13.71 15.52 -8.00
C GLU A 133 12.33 15.97 -7.50
N PHE A 134 11.26 15.36 -7.99
CA PHE A 134 9.90 15.62 -7.52
C PHE A 134 9.76 15.36 -6.01
N ILE A 135 10.17 14.18 -5.52
CA ILE A 135 10.16 13.85 -4.09
C ILE A 135 10.97 14.85 -3.27
N GLN A 136 12.16 15.26 -3.76
CA GLN A 136 13.01 16.23 -3.06
C GLN A 136 12.31 17.58 -2.91
N SER A 137 11.53 18.00 -3.91
CA SER A 137 10.75 19.23 -3.83
C SER A 137 9.66 19.19 -2.74
N LEU A 138 9.19 17.99 -2.37
CA LEU A 138 8.15 17.78 -1.36
C LEU A 138 8.71 17.57 0.06
N GLN A 139 10.03 17.67 0.26
CA GLN A 139 10.64 17.44 1.57
C GLN A 139 10.08 18.35 2.67
N SER A 140 9.72 19.58 2.34
CA SER A 140 9.13 20.53 3.29
C SER A 140 7.74 20.14 3.77
N LEU A 141 7.03 19.28 3.03
CA LEU A 141 5.70 18.79 3.38
C LEU A 141 5.74 17.52 4.25
N ARG A 142 6.90 16.88 4.41
CA ARG A 142 7.02 15.68 5.24
C ARG A 142 6.64 15.99 6.67
N TRP A 143 5.84 15.12 7.27
CA TRP A 143 5.32 15.27 8.65
C TRP A 143 4.45 16.50 8.88
N SER A 144 4.06 17.21 7.82
CA SER A 144 3.19 18.36 7.96
C SER A 144 1.81 17.91 8.45
N PRO A 145 1.20 18.60 9.44
CA PRO A 145 -0.16 18.33 9.89
C PRO A 145 -1.22 18.73 8.85
N LEU A 146 -0.81 19.10 7.63
CA LEU A 146 -1.67 19.63 6.58
C LEU A 146 -2.54 18.53 5.97
N HIS A 147 -3.80 18.91 5.75
CA HIS A 147 -4.76 18.24 4.90
C HIS A 147 -4.23 18.26 3.46
N LEU A 148 -3.59 17.18 3.00
CA LEU A 148 -3.03 17.09 1.64
C LEU A 148 -4.00 16.42 0.67
N LEU A 149 -4.18 17.04 -0.50
CA LEU A 149 -4.86 16.47 -1.66
C LEU A 149 -3.82 16.05 -2.69
N ILE A 150 -3.68 14.74 -2.87
CA ILE A 150 -2.79 14.13 -3.84
C ILE A 150 -3.54 13.90 -5.13
N LEU A 151 -3.11 14.59 -6.17
CA LEU A 151 -3.60 14.47 -7.51
C LEU A 151 -2.66 13.59 -8.33
N GLY A 152 -3.23 12.80 -9.22
CA GLY A 152 -2.48 12.05 -10.21
C GLY A 152 -3.43 11.39 -11.19
N GLU A 153 -2.98 11.19 -12.42
CA GLU A 153 -3.75 10.48 -13.43
C GLU A 153 -4.13 9.05 -13.03
N ALA A 154 -5.07 8.46 -13.78
CA ALA A 154 -5.47 7.08 -13.60
C ALA A 154 -4.26 6.14 -13.68
N GLY A 155 -4.21 5.17 -12.76
CA GLY A 155 -3.16 4.16 -12.69
C GLY A 155 -1.83 4.61 -12.08
N ILE A 156 -1.76 5.82 -11.51
CA ILE A 156 -0.64 6.25 -10.65
C ILE A 156 -0.86 5.76 -9.21
N ASP A 157 0.17 5.19 -8.60
CA ASP A 157 0.16 4.78 -7.19
C ASP A 157 0.36 5.99 -6.25
N LYS A 158 -0.76 6.62 -5.89
CA LYS A 158 -0.79 7.75 -4.95
C LYS A 158 -0.47 7.33 -3.52
N LEU A 159 -0.80 6.09 -3.14
CA LEU A 159 -0.58 5.58 -1.79
C LEU A 159 0.92 5.50 -1.48
N SER A 160 1.74 5.13 -2.47
CA SER A 160 3.20 5.21 -2.34
C SER A 160 3.65 6.60 -1.88
N LEU A 161 3.20 7.69 -2.53
CA LEU A 161 3.60 9.04 -2.13
C LEU A 161 3.17 9.38 -0.69
N VAL A 162 1.97 8.96 -0.29
CA VAL A 162 1.50 9.11 1.09
C VAL A 162 2.47 8.46 2.09
N GLN A 163 2.89 7.22 1.82
CA GLN A 163 3.82 6.48 2.66
C GLN A 163 5.19 7.16 2.77
N TYR A 164 5.62 7.89 1.72
CA TYR A 164 6.85 8.69 1.78
C TYR A 164 6.76 9.92 2.67
N LEU A 165 5.66 10.66 2.55
CA LEU A 165 5.42 11.89 3.29
C LEU A 165 5.30 11.63 4.79
N TYR A 166 4.76 10.46 5.16
CA TYR A 166 4.51 10.04 6.54
C TYR A 166 5.13 8.66 6.85
N PRO A 167 6.47 8.53 6.84
CA PRO A 167 7.13 7.23 6.98
C PRO A 167 6.92 6.65 8.38
N GLY A 168 6.28 5.49 8.48
CA GLY A 168 5.99 4.84 9.77
C GLY A 168 4.67 5.24 10.41
N LEU A 169 3.85 6.07 9.75
CA LEU A 169 2.44 6.23 10.08
C LEU A 169 1.66 5.07 9.48
N CYS A 170 0.78 4.42 10.24
CA CYS A 170 -0.15 3.46 9.65
C CYS A 170 -1.24 4.23 8.90
N VAL A 171 -1.27 4.08 7.58
CA VAL A 171 -2.23 4.78 6.73
C VAL A 171 -3.31 3.78 6.31
N ASP A 172 -4.50 3.96 6.85
CA ASP A 172 -5.67 3.19 6.45
C ASP A 172 -6.29 3.81 5.20
N ARG A 173 -6.42 3.01 4.13
CA ARG A 173 -6.98 3.46 2.86
C ARG A 173 -8.48 3.15 2.80
N PHE A 174 -9.24 4.12 2.31
CA PHE A 174 -10.64 3.95 1.95
C PHE A 174 -10.86 4.38 0.50
N ASP A 175 -11.43 3.51 -0.32
CA ASP A 175 -11.61 3.75 -1.76
C ASP A 175 -13.07 4.08 -2.07
N PHE A 176 -13.33 5.33 -2.46
CA PHE A 176 -14.69 5.80 -2.73
C PHE A 176 -15.28 5.23 -4.03
N SER A 177 -14.44 4.76 -4.95
CA SER A 177 -14.93 4.20 -6.22
C SER A 177 -15.57 2.82 -6.07
N ALA A 178 -15.32 2.13 -4.95
CA ALA A 178 -15.77 0.77 -4.72
C ALA A 178 -17.15 0.67 -4.04
N ILE A 179 -17.81 1.79 -3.76
CA ILE A 179 -18.96 1.85 -2.85
C ILE A 179 -20.18 2.42 -3.55
N GLU A 180 -21.33 1.79 -3.28
CA GLU A 180 -22.64 2.32 -3.65
C GLU A 180 -23.16 3.25 -2.54
N ASP A 181 -23.64 4.44 -2.91
CA ASP A 181 -24.13 5.48 -1.97
C ASP A 181 -25.07 4.96 -0.86
N PRO A 182 -26.06 4.07 -1.11
CA PRO A 182 -26.97 3.60 -0.05
C PRO A 182 -26.28 2.76 1.03
N LEU A 183 -25.15 2.14 0.70
CA LEU A 183 -24.39 1.29 1.61
C LEU A 183 -23.32 2.07 2.37
N PHE A 184 -23.08 3.33 2.02
CA PHE A 184 -22.03 4.15 2.63
C PHE A 184 -22.12 4.23 4.16
N PRO A 185 -23.29 4.48 4.80
CA PRO A 185 -23.38 4.50 6.26
C PRO A 185 -22.99 3.16 6.89
N PHE A 186 -23.36 2.04 6.24
CA PHE A 186 -23.00 0.70 6.71
C PHE A 186 -21.47 0.48 6.66
N TYR A 187 -20.78 0.88 5.60
CA TYR A 187 -19.32 0.77 5.54
C TYR A 187 -18.62 1.64 6.60
N MET A 188 -19.16 2.83 6.87
CA MET A 188 -18.56 3.78 7.80
C MET A 188 -18.83 3.45 9.27
N LEU A 189 -20.06 3.05 9.60
CA LEU A 189 -20.51 2.82 10.97
C LEU A 189 -20.48 1.33 11.37
N GLY A 190 -20.56 0.44 10.39
CA GLY A 190 -20.66 -0.99 10.59
C GLY A 190 -22.05 -1.40 11.02
N ASP A 191 -22.14 -2.66 11.44
CA ASP A 191 -23.38 -3.28 11.91
C ASP A 191 -23.12 -4.17 13.13
N GLN A 192 -24.08 -5.04 13.42
CA GLN A 192 -23.99 -6.02 14.51
C GLN A 192 -22.92 -7.10 14.29
N PHE A 193 -22.42 -7.29 13.07
CA PHE A 193 -21.45 -8.33 12.72
C PHE A 193 -20.06 -7.78 12.43
N SER A 194 -19.96 -6.51 12.04
CA SER A 194 -18.75 -5.89 11.56
C SER A 194 -18.61 -4.46 12.08
N GLU A 195 -17.44 -4.15 12.64
CA GLU A 195 -17.11 -2.79 13.04
C GLU A 195 -16.83 -1.93 11.81
N GLY A 196 -17.52 -0.79 11.71
CA GLY A 196 -17.38 0.15 10.60
C GLY A 196 -16.05 0.85 10.56
N PHE A 197 -15.74 1.44 9.41
CA PHE A 197 -14.48 2.14 9.20
C PHE A 197 -14.24 3.23 10.25
N LEU A 198 -15.17 4.17 10.45
CA LEU A 198 -14.99 5.31 11.38
C LEU A 198 -14.91 4.91 12.86
N ARG A 199 -15.40 3.73 13.23
CA ARG A 199 -15.37 3.25 14.62
C ARG A 199 -14.01 2.65 14.99
N LYS A 200 -13.17 2.32 14.01
CA LYS A 200 -11.83 1.78 14.24
C LYS A 200 -10.86 2.90 14.63
N PRO A 201 -9.89 2.61 15.52
CA PRO A 201 -8.83 3.57 15.81
C PRO A 201 -7.89 3.70 14.61
N HIS A 202 -7.77 4.92 14.07
CA HIS A 202 -6.88 5.23 12.96
C HIS A 202 -5.73 6.13 13.37
N GLN A 203 -4.57 5.92 12.76
CA GLN A 203 -3.44 6.85 12.88
C GLN A 203 -3.45 7.90 11.76
N CYS A 204 -3.92 7.54 10.57
CA CYS A 204 -4.12 8.41 9.42
C CYS A 204 -5.04 7.72 8.44
N VAL A 205 -5.93 8.47 7.81
CA VAL A 205 -6.81 7.94 6.76
C VAL A 205 -6.48 8.58 5.43
N PHE A 206 -6.33 7.74 4.40
CA PHE A 206 -6.23 8.15 3.01
C PHE A 206 -7.51 7.78 2.27
N PHE A 207 -8.34 8.79 1.97
CA PHE A 207 -9.51 8.63 1.14
C PHE A 207 -9.12 8.79 -0.32
N ASP A 208 -9.11 7.68 -1.07
CA ASP A 208 -8.70 7.65 -2.47
C ASP A 208 -9.91 7.63 -3.42
N ASN A 209 -9.64 7.94 -4.69
CA ASN A 209 -10.62 8.00 -5.78
C ASN A 209 -11.82 8.91 -5.51
N ILE A 210 -11.58 10.09 -4.94
CA ILE A 210 -12.65 11.03 -4.57
C ILE A 210 -13.21 11.86 -5.73
N GLN A 211 -12.77 11.66 -6.97
CA GLN A 211 -13.21 12.48 -8.10
C GLN A 211 -14.73 12.44 -8.33
N ASP A 212 -15.36 11.29 -8.12
CA ASP A 212 -16.78 11.08 -8.46
C ASP A 212 -17.69 11.10 -7.21
N LEU A 213 -17.32 11.87 -6.18
CA LEU A 213 -18.11 11.97 -4.95
C LEU A 213 -19.47 12.62 -5.17
N SER A 214 -20.52 11.99 -4.65
CA SER A 214 -21.84 12.61 -4.48
C SER A 214 -21.78 13.83 -3.56
N GLU A 215 -22.78 14.73 -3.66
CA GLU A 215 -22.82 15.92 -2.78
C GLU A 215 -22.83 15.55 -1.29
N ALA A 216 -23.48 14.45 -0.93
CA ALA A 216 -23.54 13.95 0.44
C ALA A 216 -22.14 13.54 0.94
N HIS A 217 -21.37 12.80 0.13
CA HIS A 217 -20.02 12.40 0.50
C HIS A 217 -19.04 13.58 0.55
N GLN A 218 -19.21 14.59 -0.31
CA GLN A 218 -18.42 15.82 -0.23
C GLN A 218 -18.69 16.60 1.05
N LEU A 219 -19.96 16.70 1.45
CA LEU A 219 -20.34 17.33 2.72
C LEU A 219 -19.78 16.56 3.92
N PHE A 220 -19.80 15.23 3.86
CA PHE A 220 -19.21 14.37 4.87
C PHE A 220 -17.69 14.58 5.00
N LEU A 221 -16.93 14.57 3.90
CA LEU A 221 -15.49 14.83 3.96
C LEU A 221 -15.19 16.26 4.41
N TYR A 222 -16.01 17.23 3.98
CA TYR A 222 -15.90 18.62 4.41
C TYR A 222 -16.12 18.77 5.92
N SER A 223 -17.17 18.15 6.48
CA SER A 223 -17.47 18.23 7.92
C SER A 223 -16.38 17.58 8.75
N ILE A 224 -15.87 16.42 8.31
CA ILE A 224 -14.78 15.76 9.01
C ILE A 224 -13.49 16.61 8.95
N ALA A 225 -13.13 17.14 7.78
CA ALA A 225 -11.91 17.94 7.64
C ALA A 225 -11.96 19.25 8.45
N THR A 226 -13.12 19.92 8.52
CA THR A 226 -13.25 21.23 9.17
C THR A 226 -13.66 21.17 10.63
N GLN A 227 -14.60 20.29 10.97
CA GLN A 227 -15.22 20.21 12.30
C GLN A 227 -14.70 19.04 13.14
N ARG A 228 -13.90 18.14 12.54
CA ARG A 228 -13.44 16.88 13.18
C ARG A 228 -14.60 16.04 13.74
N ARG A 229 -15.75 16.12 13.07
CA ARG A 229 -16.98 15.44 13.45
C ARG A 229 -17.66 14.89 12.21
N TYR A 230 -18.36 13.78 12.40
CA TYR A 230 -19.26 13.25 11.39
C TYR A 230 -20.64 13.03 11.99
N GLU A 231 -21.65 13.15 11.12
CA GLU A 231 -23.03 12.79 11.38
C GLU A 231 -23.47 11.89 10.22
N LEU A 232 -23.84 10.66 10.54
CA LEU A 232 -24.34 9.66 9.59
C LEU A 232 -25.53 8.96 10.24
N ASP A 233 -26.69 9.06 9.59
CA ASP A 233 -27.97 8.62 10.15
C ASP A 233 -28.19 9.18 11.58
N ASP A 234 -28.48 8.32 12.55
CA ASP A 234 -28.66 8.68 13.97
C ASP A 234 -27.34 8.63 14.78
N HIS A 235 -26.20 8.46 14.11
CA HIS A 235 -24.89 8.35 14.74
C HIS A 235 -24.03 9.59 14.51
N SER A 236 -23.45 10.12 15.58
CA SER A 236 -22.43 11.16 15.53
C SER A 236 -21.17 10.73 16.27
N GLY A 237 -20.03 11.22 15.82
CA GLY A 237 -18.73 10.89 16.39
C GLY A 237 -17.65 11.93 16.09
N LEU A 238 -16.50 11.76 16.73
CA LEU A 238 -15.32 12.59 16.51
C LEU A 238 -14.35 11.89 15.55
N CYS A 239 -13.61 12.68 14.80
CA CYS A 239 -12.56 12.23 13.90
C CYS A 239 -11.26 12.96 14.25
N ASP A 240 -10.47 12.32 15.11
CA ASP A 240 -9.25 12.90 15.69
C ASP A 240 -7.96 12.43 15.00
N TYR A 241 -8.06 11.95 13.76
CA TYR A 241 -6.92 11.49 12.95
C TYR A 241 -6.68 12.37 11.72
N PRO A 242 -5.42 12.49 11.24
CA PRO A 242 -5.10 13.17 9.99
C PRO A 242 -5.80 12.52 8.78
N ILE A 243 -6.18 13.37 7.83
CA ILE A 243 -6.89 12.96 6.61
C ILE A 243 -6.11 13.45 5.41
N LEU A 244 -5.89 12.51 4.50
CA LEU A 244 -5.27 12.70 3.21
C LEU A 244 -6.28 12.30 2.13
N LEU A 245 -6.25 13.00 1.01
CA LEU A 245 -7.18 12.76 -0.10
C LEU A 245 -6.43 12.40 -1.36
N GLY A 246 -7.00 11.50 -2.16
CA GLY A 246 -6.49 11.08 -3.46
C GLY A 246 -7.55 11.25 -4.53
N ALA A 247 -7.25 11.99 -5.60
CA ALA A 247 -8.19 12.20 -6.70
C ALA A 247 -7.51 12.06 -8.07
N ILE A 248 -8.26 11.60 -9.07
CA ILE A 248 -7.78 11.58 -10.45
C ILE A 248 -7.80 13.00 -11.01
N GLU A 249 -6.71 13.46 -11.61
CA GLU A 249 -6.64 14.81 -12.21
C GLU A 249 -7.75 15.05 -13.24
N ASP A 250 -8.24 16.30 -13.28
CA ASP A 250 -9.15 16.82 -14.30
C ASP A 250 -10.53 16.12 -14.40
N ARG A 251 -10.95 15.41 -13.34
CA ARG A 251 -12.28 14.77 -13.28
C ARG A 251 -13.06 15.15 -12.03
N GLY A 252 -14.36 15.36 -12.23
CA GLY A 252 -15.35 15.52 -11.18
C GLY A 252 -15.39 16.91 -10.53
N ASP A 253 -16.50 17.19 -9.84
CA ASP A 253 -16.70 18.43 -9.10
C ASP A 253 -16.42 18.20 -7.62
N ILE A 254 -15.15 18.31 -7.21
CA ILE A 254 -14.71 18.20 -5.80
C ILE A 254 -14.34 19.56 -5.19
N ARG A 255 -14.88 20.66 -5.73
CA ARG A 255 -14.45 22.03 -5.37
C ARG A 255 -14.48 22.30 -3.87
N ARG A 256 -15.54 21.85 -3.18
CA ARG A 256 -15.74 22.05 -1.73
C ARG A 256 -14.58 21.50 -0.90
N VAL A 257 -14.08 20.33 -1.27
CA VAL A 257 -13.02 19.67 -0.53
C VAL A 257 -11.65 20.17 -1.01
N LYS A 258 -11.50 20.44 -2.31
CA LYS A 258 -10.25 20.93 -2.90
C LYS A 258 -9.75 22.24 -2.27
N GLU A 259 -10.65 23.17 -1.94
CA GLU A 259 -10.28 24.46 -1.34
C GLU A 259 -9.73 24.34 0.10
N LEU A 260 -10.01 23.23 0.79
CA LEU A 260 -9.55 23.01 2.16
C LEU A 260 -8.16 22.37 2.25
N PHE A 261 -7.65 21.80 1.15
CA PHE A 261 -6.46 20.95 1.14
C PHE A 261 -5.33 21.54 0.29
N GLU A 262 -4.09 21.43 0.77
CA GLU A 262 -2.92 21.76 -0.05
C GLU A 262 -2.73 20.67 -1.11
N THR A 263 -2.56 21.09 -2.37
CA THR A 263 -2.58 20.18 -3.52
C THR A 263 -1.16 19.79 -3.94
N VAL A 264 -0.93 18.48 -4.10
CA VAL A 264 0.30 17.91 -4.66
C VAL A 264 -0.05 17.06 -5.88
N THR A 265 0.50 17.39 -7.04
CA THR A 265 0.31 16.64 -8.29
C THR A 265 1.47 15.70 -8.55
N ILE A 266 1.20 14.41 -8.71
CA ILE A 266 2.17 13.40 -9.11
C ILE A 266 2.37 13.46 -10.62
N PRO A 267 3.63 13.59 -11.12
CA PRO A 267 3.88 13.63 -12.55
C PRO A 267 3.59 12.26 -13.20
N PRO A 268 2.80 12.21 -14.29
CA PRO A 268 2.55 10.98 -15.05
C PRO A 268 3.82 10.46 -15.73
N ILE A 269 3.82 9.18 -16.10
CA ILE A 269 5.00 8.49 -16.65
C ILE A 269 5.58 9.20 -17.89
N ARG A 270 4.72 9.76 -18.75
CA ARG A 270 5.16 10.50 -19.94
C ARG A 270 5.95 11.78 -19.65
N GLN A 271 5.84 12.35 -18.45
CA GLN A 271 6.64 13.50 -17.99
C GLN A 271 7.95 13.05 -17.33
N ARG A 272 8.06 11.77 -16.93
CA ARG A 272 9.23 11.18 -16.28
C ARG A 272 9.79 9.97 -17.03
N LYS A 273 9.91 10.09 -18.35
CA LYS A 273 10.39 9.01 -19.24
C LYS A 273 11.78 8.47 -18.86
N ALA A 274 12.63 9.31 -18.26
CA ALA A 274 13.95 8.91 -17.78
C ALA A 274 13.89 7.85 -16.66
N ASP A 275 12.76 7.75 -15.96
CA ASP A 275 12.57 6.79 -14.86
C ASP A 275 12.23 5.39 -15.39
N LEU A 276 11.63 5.28 -16.59
CA LEU A 276 11.10 4.02 -17.14
C LEU A 276 12.11 2.86 -17.15
N ALA A 277 13.38 3.13 -17.47
CA ALA A 277 14.39 2.08 -17.47
C ALA A 277 14.61 1.47 -16.07
N TYR A 278 14.60 2.30 -15.03
CA TYR A 278 14.67 1.87 -13.64
C TYR A 278 13.38 1.16 -13.22
N LEU A 279 12.22 1.74 -13.55
CA LEU A 279 10.91 1.18 -13.25
C LEU A 279 10.77 -0.25 -13.80
N ILE A 280 11.02 -0.43 -15.11
CA ILE A 280 10.89 -1.73 -15.78
C ILE A 280 11.81 -2.76 -15.14
N THR A 281 13.07 -2.41 -14.87
CA THR A 281 14.04 -3.32 -14.26
C THR A 281 13.58 -3.79 -12.88
N LEU A 282 13.12 -2.85 -12.03
CA LEU A 282 12.69 -3.17 -10.67
C LEU A 282 11.39 -3.99 -10.64
N ILE A 283 10.40 -3.60 -11.45
CA ILE A 283 9.14 -4.34 -11.58
C ILE A 283 9.40 -5.75 -12.09
N LEU A 284 10.25 -5.93 -13.10
CA LEU A 284 10.58 -7.26 -13.61
C LEU A 284 11.29 -8.12 -12.57
N ASN A 285 12.20 -7.55 -11.78
CA ASN A 285 12.86 -8.27 -10.69
C ASN A 285 11.85 -8.72 -9.62
N ASP A 286 10.94 -7.84 -9.21
CA ASP A 286 9.91 -8.15 -8.21
C ASP A 286 8.95 -9.24 -8.72
N LEU A 287 8.44 -9.08 -9.94
CA LEU A 287 7.56 -10.07 -10.57
C LEU A 287 8.27 -11.41 -10.80
N ALA A 288 9.54 -11.40 -11.20
CA ALA A 288 10.34 -12.61 -11.38
C ALA A 288 10.52 -13.37 -10.07
N ALA A 289 10.81 -12.66 -8.97
CA ALA A 289 10.86 -13.24 -7.63
C ALA A 289 9.49 -13.82 -7.21
N LYS A 290 8.41 -13.05 -7.39
CA LYS A 290 7.03 -13.44 -7.07
C LYS A 290 6.59 -14.69 -7.83
N TYR A 291 6.84 -14.75 -9.13
CA TYR A 291 6.46 -15.86 -9.99
C TYR A 291 7.51 -16.98 -10.07
N ARG A 292 8.63 -16.85 -9.35
CA ARG A 292 9.77 -17.78 -9.36
C ARG A 292 10.27 -18.07 -10.78
N LYS A 293 10.43 -17.01 -11.58
CA LYS A 293 10.96 -17.05 -12.94
C LYS A 293 12.29 -16.30 -13.00
N GLU A 294 13.04 -16.51 -14.07
CA GLU A 294 14.20 -15.69 -14.39
C GLU A 294 13.75 -14.37 -15.02
N VAL A 295 14.52 -13.32 -14.76
CA VAL A 295 14.28 -11.98 -15.33
C VAL A 295 14.64 -12.01 -16.82
N PRO A 296 13.70 -11.67 -17.72
CA PRO A 296 13.99 -11.67 -19.15
C PRO A 296 14.96 -10.53 -19.51
N PRO A 297 15.84 -10.73 -20.51
CA PRO A 297 16.79 -9.70 -20.94
C PRO A 297 16.06 -8.55 -21.65
N VAL A 298 16.18 -7.34 -21.11
CA VAL A 298 15.58 -6.13 -21.70
C VAL A 298 16.51 -5.52 -22.74
N SER A 299 16.06 -5.40 -23.99
CA SER A 299 16.84 -4.79 -25.07
C SER A 299 16.75 -3.25 -25.06
N ILE A 300 17.72 -2.58 -25.68
CA ILE A 300 17.73 -1.11 -25.81
C ILE A 300 16.52 -0.64 -26.63
N GLU A 301 16.18 -1.37 -27.69
CA GLU A 301 15.02 -1.09 -28.54
C GLU A 301 13.71 -1.16 -27.75
N LEU A 302 13.60 -2.09 -26.78
CA LEU A 302 12.43 -2.23 -25.92
C LEU A 302 12.31 -1.04 -24.98
N LEU A 303 13.42 -0.61 -24.40
CA LEU A 303 13.44 0.58 -23.55
C LEU A 303 13.08 1.84 -24.33
N LEU A 304 13.60 2.01 -25.56
CA LEU A 304 13.25 3.14 -26.42
C LEU A 304 11.77 3.12 -26.80
N LEU A 305 11.23 1.95 -27.15
CA LEU A 305 9.80 1.77 -27.41
C LEU A 305 8.97 2.18 -26.18
N CYS A 306 9.34 1.70 -25.00
CA CYS A 306 8.69 2.06 -23.74
C CYS A 306 8.79 3.57 -23.47
N GLN A 307 9.92 4.23 -23.75
CA GLN A 307 10.09 5.68 -23.54
C GLN A 307 9.22 6.52 -24.48
N GLU A 308 9.01 6.08 -25.72
CA GLU A 308 8.19 6.81 -26.68
C GLU A 308 6.69 6.57 -26.46
N TYR A 309 6.31 5.43 -25.87
CA TYR A 309 4.93 5.10 -25.57
C TYR A 309 4.29 6.09 -24.56
N PRO A 310 3.03 6.52 -24.76
CA PRO A 310 2.40 7.57 -23.94
C PRO A 310 1.97 7.13 -22.54
N TRP A 311 1.79 5.83 -22.31
CA TRP A 311 1.35 5.23 -21.03
C TRP A 311 0.06 5.84 -20.45
N PRO A 312 -1.10 5.76 -21.14
CA PRO A 312 -2.36 6.36 -20.69
C PRO A 312 -2.86 5.88 -19.32
N GLU A 313 -2.55 4.65 -18.89
CA GLU A 313 -2.88 4.15 -17.53
C GLU A 313 -1.65 4.13 -16.62
N ASN A 314 -0.64 4.95 -16.92
CA ASN A 314 0.55 5.19 -16.12
C ASN A 314 1.21 3.91 -15.59
N GLU A 315 1.45 3.83 -14.28
CA GLU A 315 2.22 2.77 -13.63
C GLU A 315 1.49 1.43 -13.71
N ALA A 316 0.16 1.43 -13.55
CA ALA A 316 -0.67 0.22 -13.70
C ALA A 316 -0.46 -0.44 -15.08
N GLN A 317 -0.38 0.36 -16.14
CA GLN A 317 -0.11 -0.16 -17.48
C GLN A 317 1.31 -0.72 -17.62
N VAL A 318 2.30 -0.05 -17.02
CA VAL A 318 3.71 -0.49 -17.04
C VAL A 318 3.83 -1.83 -16.31
N VAL A 319 3.19 -2.00 -15.15
CA VAL A 319 3.15 -3.29 -14.43
C VAL A 319 2.55 -4.37 -15.29
N ARG A 320 1.41 -4.10 -15.93
CA ARG A 320 0.75 -5.06 -16.81
C ARG A 320 1.64 -5.46 -17.99
N PHE A 321 2.32 -4.50 -18.59
CA PHE A 321 3.28 -4.74 -19.66
C PHE A 321 4.44 -5.64 -19.18
N CYS A 322 5.06 -5.33 -18.04
CA CYS A 322 6.15 -6.12 -17.47
C CYS A 322 5.70 -7.54 -17.10
N GLU A 323 4.49 -7.68 -16.56
CA GLU A 323 3.89 -8.99 -16.24
C GLU A 323 3.69 -9.83 -17.50
N LEU A 324 3.08 -9.28 -18.54
CA LEU A 324 2.94 -9.97 -19.83
C LEU A 324 4.30 -10.31 -20.44
N TYR A 325 5.28 -9.41 -20.31
CA TYR A 325 6.62 -9.65 -20.83
C TYR A 325 7.32 -10.81 -20.13
N LEU A 326 7.23 -10.87 -18.79
CA LEU A 326 7.79 -11.96 -17.99
C LEU A 326 7.07 -13.30 -18.22
N LEU A 327 5.73 -13.26 -18.33
CA LEU A 327 4.92 -14.48 -18.36
C LEU A 327 4.78 -15.07 -19.77
N GLU A 328 4.59 -14.22 -20.77
CA GLU A 328 4.21 -14.57 -22.14
C GLU A 328 5.25 -14.11 -23.19
N GLY A 329 6.22 -13.28 -22.81
CA GLY A 329 7.31 -12.85 -23.68
C GLY A 329 7.07 -11.55 -24.44
N VAL A 330 8.09 -11.13 -25.20
CA VAL A 330 8.14 -9.82 -25.90
C VAL A 330 7.03 -9.65 -26.93
N GLU A 331 6.62 -10.71 -27.63
CA GLU A 331 5.55 -10.65 -28.63
C GLU A 331 4.22 -10.23 -28.01
N ARG A 332 3.85 -10.85 -26.88
CA ARG A 332 2.62 -10.52 -26.19
C ARG A 332 2.65 -9.12 -25.60
N ALA A 333 3.77 -8.76 -24.97
CA ALA A 333 3.93 -7.45 -24.34
C ALA A 333 3.87 -6.31 -25.37
N THR A 334 4.49 -6.49 -26.53
CA THR A 334 4.44 -5.50 -27.62
C THR A 334 3.07 -5.44 -28.29
N ALA A 335 2.40 -6.58 -28.47
CA ALA A 335 1.02 -6.61 -28.98
C ALA A 335 0.04 -5.89 -28.03
N PHE A 336 0.24 -6.00 -26.72
CA PHE A 336 -0.53 -5.24 -25.72
C PHE A 336 -0.38 -3.73 -25.90
N LEU A 337 0.85 -3.24 -26.12
CA LEU A 337 1.08 -1.82 -26.43
C LEU A 337 0.43 -1.40 -27.76
N MET A 338 0.49 -2.25 -28.80
CA MET A 338 -0.15 -1.95 -30.08
C MET A 338 -1.67 -1.81 -29.95
N ALA A 339 -2.32 -2.75 -29.27
CA ALA A 339 -3.76 -2.67 -29.02
C ALA A 339 -4.15 -1.42 -28.22
N GLY A 340 -3.30 -1.01 -27.28
CA GLY A 340 -3.48 0.23 -26.54
C GLY A 340 -3.36 1.48 -27.41
N LEU A 341 -2.53 1.47 -28.46
CA LEU A 341 -2.42 2.59 -29.40
C LEU A 341 -3.62 2.69 -30.33
N ASP A 342 -4.17 1.58 -30.81
CA ASP A 342 -5.38 1.61 -31.65
C ASP A 342 -6.58 2.22 -30.91
N ALA A 343 -6.58 2.14 -29.56
CA ALA A 343 -7.58 2.78 -28.71
C ALA A 343 -7.32 4.28 -28.45
N ILE A 344 -6.13 4.79 -28.81
CA ILE A 344 -5.76 6.21 -28.66
C ILE A 344 -5.77 6.82 -30.07
N ASP A 345 -6.68 7.77 -30.35
CA ASP A 345 -6.87 8.46 -31.64
C ASP A 345 -5.66 9.31 -32.16
N THR A 346 -4.43 8.98 -31.75
CA THR A 346 -3.21 9.76 -32.00
C THR A 346 -2.12 9.02 -32.79
N VAL A 347 -2.34 7.76 -33.18
CA VAL A 347 -1.32 6.91 -33.81
C VAL A 347 -0.71 7.53 -35.08
N ASP A 348 -1.51 8.24 -35.87
CA ASP A 348 -1.07 8.93 -37.09
C ASP A 348 -0.08 10.10 -36.85
N LYS A 349 0.15 10.50 -35.59
CA LYS A 349 1.00 11.65 -35.25
C LYS A 349 2.40 11.29 -34.71
N LEU A 350 2.75 10.00 -34.59
CA LEU A 350 4.00 9.56 -33.94
C LEU A 350 4.88 8.67 -34.85
N PRO A 351 5.52 9.22 -35.90
CA PRO A 351 6.33 8.46 -36.85
C PRO A 351 7.59 7.78 -36.25
N LYS A 352 8.03 8.19 -35.05
CA LYS A 352 9.13 7.52 -34.34
C LYS A 352 8.70 6.20 -33.69
N LEU A 353 7.46 6.12 -33.20
CA LEU A 353 6.90 4.92 -32.55
C LEU A 353 6.74 3.77 -33.56
N SER A 354 6.22 4.07 -34.75
CA SER A 354 6.06 3.06 -35.81
C SER A 354 7.39 2.47 -36.26
N ALA A 355 8.44 3.30 -36.39
CA ALA A 355 9.79 2.83 -36.71
C ALA A 355 10.39 1.92 -35.61
N LEU A 356 10.25 2.31 -34.34
CA LEU A 356 10.69 1.49 -33.20
C LEU A 356 9.94 0.15 -33.11
N MET A 357 8.66 0.13 -33.46
CA MET A 357 7.86 -1.10 -33.49
C MET A 357 8.32 -2.08 -34.58
N VAL A 358 8.72 -1.57 -35.74
CA VAL A 358 9.30 -2.41 -36.79
C VAL A 358 10.62 -3.00 -36.31
N SER A 359 11.51 -2.16 -35.77
CA SER A 359 12.79 -2.60 -35.20
C SER A 359 12.61 -3.64 -34.09
N MET A 360 11.56 -3.49 -33.26
CA MET A 360 11.25 -4.46 -32.22
C MET A 360 10.87 -5.82 -32.79
N LYS A 361 9.98 -5.87 -33.79
CA LYS A 361 9.61 -7.13 -34.47
C LYS A 361 10.84 -7.84 -35.03
N ASP A 362 11.75 -7.09 -35.65
CA ASP A 362 13.00 -7.63 -36.18
C ASP A 362 13.91 -8.19 -35.07
N TRP A 363 13.99 -7.51 -33.92
CA TRP A 363 14.74 -8.00 -32.75
C TRP A 363 14.14 -9.28 -32.16
N VAL A 364 12.82 -9.35 -32.01
CA VAL A 364 12.14 -10.56 -31.52
C VAL A 364 12.43 -11.73 -32.45
N GLU A 365 12.27 -11.51 -33.75
CA GLU A 365 12.51 -12.51 -34.76
C GLU A 365 13.96 -13.01 -34.71
N THR A 366 14.91 -12.09 -34.62
CA THR A 366 16.35 -12.39 -34.48
C THR A 366 16.64 -13.21 -33.24
N THR A 367 16.03 -12.86 -32.10
CA THR A 367 16.21 -13.56 -30.83
C THR A 367 15.66 -14.99 -30.88
N LEU A 368 14.48 -15.18 -31.49
CA LEU A 368 13.90 -16.50 -31.72
C LEU A 368 14.78 -17.35 -32.63
N ILE A 369 15.31 -16.76 -33.72
CA ILE A 369 16.25 -17.44 -34.62
C ILE A 369 17.51 -17.88 -33.88
N LYS A 370 18.13 -17.00 -33.08
CA LYS A 370 19.32 -17.34 -32.27
C LYS A 370 19.02 -18.47 -31.28
N LYS A 371 17.89 -18.42 -30.59
CA LYS A 371 17.47 -19.48 -29.64
C LYS A 371 17.22 -20.83 -30.32
N ALA A 372 16.53 -20.85 -31.46
CA ALA A 372 16.30 -22.07 -32.23
C ALA A 372 17.59 -22.67 -32.80
N MET A 373 18.53 -21.80 -33.23
CA MET A 373 19.85 -22.22 -33.69
C MET A 373 20.70 -22.80 -32.55
N ALA A 374 20.64 -22.22 -31.34
CA ALA A 374 21.32 -22.76 -30.17
C ALA A 374 20.75 -24.13 -29.76
N LEU A 375 19.43 -24.29 -29.70
CA LEU A 375 18.76 -25.55 -29.36
C LEU A 375 19.06 -26.69 -30.34
N THR A 376 19.43 -26.35 -31.57
CA THR A 376 19.72 -27.32 -32.64
C THR A 376 21.20 -27.44 -32.96
N ASN A 377 22.09 -26.89 -32.12
CA ASN A 377 23.54 -26.88 -32.32
C ASN A 377 23.95 -26.39 -33.73
N GLY A 378 23.27 -25.34 -34.22
CA GLY A 378 23.52 -24.76 -35.53
C GLY A 378 22.89 -25.51 -36.71
N ASN A 379 22.12 -26.56 -36.47
CA ASN A 379 21.47 -27.33 -37.54
C ASN A 379 20.25 -26.60 -38.10
N ARG A 380 20.48 -25.80 -39.14
CA ARG A 380 19.45 -25.00 -39.85
C ARG A 380 18.26 -25.83 -40.36
N LYS A 381 18.46 -27.12 -40.71
CA LYS A 381 17.35 -27.99 -41.15
C LYS A 381 16.43 -28.40 -40.00
N GLN A 382 16.95 -28.46 -38.78
CA GLN A 382 16.19 -28.75 -37.57
C GLN A 382 15.63 -27.47 -36.92
N ALA A 383 16.30 -26.33 -37.07
CA ALA A 383 15.84 -25.04 -36.54
C ALA A 383 14.61 -24.49 -37.27
N ALA A 384 14.52 -24.68 -38.59
CA ALA A 384 13.42 -24.14 -39.40
C ALA A 384 12.02 -24.67 -38.99
N PRO A 385 11.83 -25.99 -38.74
CA PRO A 385 10.59 -26.52 -38.17
C PRO A 385 10.23 -25.96 -36.79
N LEU A 386 11.21 -25.74 -35.91
CA LEU A 386 10.99 -25.18 -34.56
C LEU A 386 10.47 -23.74 -34.61
N LEU A 387 10.82 -23.01 -35.66
CA LEU A 387 10.38 -21.63 -35.92
C LEU A 387 9.12 -21.55 -36.79
N GLY A 388 8.58 -22.69 -37.24
CA GLY A 388 7.42 -22.72 -38.13
C GLY A 388 7.66 -22.13 -39.53
N ILE A 389 8.91 -21.99 -39.96
CA ILE A 389 9.27 -21.40 -41.27
C ILE A 389 9.99 -22.40 -42.18
N THR A 390 10.02 -22.12 -43.48
CA THR A 390 10.76 -22.96 -44.43
C THR A 390 12.28 -22.75 -44.29
N TYR A 391 13.05 -23.79 -44.59
CA TYR A 391 14.52 -23.74 -44.60
C TYR A 391 15.06 -22.58 -45.47
N LYS A 392 14.44 -22.34 -46.63
CA LYS A 392 14.81 -21.24 -47.53
C LYS A 392 14.57 -19.87 -46.91
N SER A 393 13.46 -19.71 -46.17
CA SER A 393 13.14 -18.48 -45.44
C SER A 393 14.15 -18.24 -44.30
N LEU A 394 14.47 -19.28 -43.52
CA LEU A 394 15.49 -19.21 -42.47
C LEU A 394 16.86 -18.81 -43.01
N CYS A 395 17.32 -19.43 -44.11
CA CYS A 395 18.59 -19.07 -44.74
C CYS A 395 18.63 -17.63 -45.27
N LYS A 396 17.50 -17.11 -45.76
CA LYS A 396 17.40 -15.70 -46.19
C LYS A 396 17.51 -14.75 -45.00
N LYS A 397 16.85 -15.07 -43.88
CA LYS A 397 16.87 -14.28 -42.65
C LYS A 397 18.25 -14.32 -41.97
N LEU A 398 18.93 -15.46 -41.96
CA LEU A 398 20.32 -15.61 -41.45
C LEU A 398 21.37 -14.83 -42.27
N ASN A 399 21.07 -14.49 -43.53
CA ASN A 399 21.98 -13.70 -44.36
C ASN A 399 21.79 -12.18 -44.20
N ALA A 400 20.79 -11.75 -43.42
CA ALA A 400 20.59 -10.35 -43.08
C ALA A 400 21.74 -9.83 -42.19
N PRO A 401 22.12 -8.54 -42.31
CA PRO A 401 23.25 -7.96 -41.58
C PRO A 401 23.14 -8.09 -40.05
N ASP A 402 21.93 -8.10 -39.50
CA ASP A 402 21.68 -8.05 -38.04
C ASP A 402 21.91 -9.39 -37.30
N LEU A 403 22.22 -10.48 -38.02
CA LEU A 403 22.40 -11.83 -37.49
C LEU A 403 23.85 -12.37 -37.63
N LYS A 404 24.80 -11.54 -38.06
CA LYS A 404 26.18 -11.96 -38.37
C LYS A 404 27.16 -12.03 -37.19
N ASP A 405 26.71 -11.76 -35.97
CA ASP A 405 27.49 -11.88 -34.73
C ASP A 405 27.03 -13.04 -33.84
#